data_AF-A0A520HSA4-F1
#
_entry.id   AF-A0A520HSA4-F1
#
_cell.length_a   1.000
_cell.length_b   1.000
_cell.length_c   1.000
_cell.angle_alpha   90.00
_cell.angle_beta   90.00
_cell.angle_gamma   90.00
#
_symmetry.space_group_name_H-M   'P 1'
#
loop_
_entity.id
_entity.type
_entity.pdbx_description
1 polymer ?
#
loop_
_entity_poly.entity_id
_entity_poly.type
_entity_poly.pdbx_seq_one_letter_code
_entity_poly.pdbx_strand_id
1 'polypeptide(L)'
;MTTPPAPVADPRALPEEERRRPARSLYWRGWSYGQIAEELGLKYDTVKSWCRRDRWDDAPSIRKLEDCLETRLMVLICKEQKTGADYTELDALRRQVESLARVRRHDAPGGHAGDLNDNVGNRNAGEKKPKAKKNHFTAEQAAELKDIFLAQLYGYQETWFAALSFRTRMILKSRQIGATYYFAMEALIDALETGRNQIFLSASKAQAHQFRSYIVAFAKKVGVALTGDPMAITCGLRPADEAAAELHFLGTNFRTAQGRHGNFYFDEFFWVHSFEELNKVASGMATHKKWRKTYFSTPSTIAHPAHPYWTGERRNRRRKKDDRVEIDVSHEALKDGAQGPDRTWRHIVTIHDAEAAGCDLFDIDELQDEYAPDEFANLFGCEFVDDSLSAFKFNDLIKCQVDSLVEWTDFNPEAARPYGERAVW
;
A
#
# COMPACT_ATOMS: atom_id res chain seq x y z
N MET A 1 -58.62 -21.04 -55.59
CA MET A 1 -59.40 -20.94 -54.33
C MET A 1 -58.59 -21.61 -53.24
N THR A 2 -57.83 -20.83 -52.48
CA THR A 2 -57.06 -21.31 -51.33
C THR A 2 -58.00 -21.44 -50.14
N THR A 3 -58.17 -22.66 -49.64
CA THR A 3 -58.90 -22.94 -48.40
C THR A 3 -58.28 -22.10 -47.27
N PRO A 4 -59.07 -21.34 -46.49
CA PRO A 4 -58.53 -20.64 -45.33
C PRO A 4 -57.95 -21.67 -44.35
N PRO A 5 -56.82 -21.37 -43.68
CA PRO A 5 -56.24 -22.26 -42.68
C PRO A 5 -57.28 -22.56 -41.60
N ALA A 6 -57.34 -23.81 -41.14
CA ALA A 6 -58.26 -24.24 -40.09
C ALA A 6 -58.16 -23.29 -38.89
N PRO A 7 -59.29 -22.81 -38.33
CA PRO A 7 -59.24 -21.90 -37.19
C PRO A 7 -58.50 -22.58 -36.04
N VAL A 8 -57.57 -21.84 -35.43
CA VAL A 8 -57.13 -22.10 -34.05
C VAL A 8 -58.41 -22.31 -33.25
N ALA A 9 -58.56 -23.46 -32.58
CA ALA A 9 -59.80 -23.90 -31.96
C ALA A 9 -60.60 -22.73 -31.38
N ASP A 10 -61.85 -22.54 -31.81
CA ASP A 10 -62.69 -21.42 -31.38
C ASP A 10 -62.69 -21.37 -29.84
N PRO A 11 -62.17 -20.30 -29.21
CA PRO A 11 -62.13 -20.19 -27.76
C PRO A 11 -63.53 -20.33 -27.12
N ARG A 12 -64.59 -20.10 -27.88
CA ARG A 12 -65.99 -20.29 -27.45
C ARG A 12 -66.40 -21.76 -27.38
N ALA A 13 -65.66 -22.66 -28.01
CA ALA A 13 -65.86 -24.11 -27.89
C ALA A 13 -65.36 -24.67 -26.55
N LEU A 14 -64.54 -23.90 -25.80
CA LEU A 14 -64.09 -24.29 -24.46
C LEU A 14 -65.22 -24.15 -23.43
N PRO A 15 -65.25 -24.95 -22.36
CA PRO A 15 -66.11 -24.72 -21.20
C PRO A 15 -65.92 -23.30 -20.64
N GLU A 16 -66.97 -22.70 -20.08
CA GLU A 16 -66.94 -21.30 -19.60
C GLU A 16 -65.78 -21.05 -18.63
N GLU A 17 -65.51 -21.99 -17.72
CA GLU A 17 -64.40 -21.88 -16.75
C GLU A 17 -63.01 -21.89 -17.40
N GLU A 18 -62.84 -22.59 -18.52
CA GLU A 18 -61.57 -22.67 -19.26
C GLU A 18 -61.31 -21.40 -20.10
N ARG A 19 -62.37 -20.63 -20.41
CA ARG A 19 -62.25 -19.32 -21.10
C ARG A 19 -61.66 -18.21 -20.23
N ARG A 20 -61.43 -18.47 -18.94
CA ARG A 20 -60.79 -17.53 -18.00
C ARG A 20 -59.38 -17.13 -18.41
N ARG A 21 -58.60 -18.07 -18.95
CA ARG A 21 -57.23 -17.82 -19.42
C ARG A 21 -57.18 -16.91 -20.67
N PRO A 22 -57.92 -17.20 -21.77
CA PRO A 22 -57.95 -16.29 -22.92
C PRO A 22 -58.55 -14.92 -22.57
N ALA A 23 -59.52 -14.84 -21.65
CA ALA A 23 -60.07 -13.58 -21.16
C ALA A 23 -58.99 -12.70 -20.49
N ARG A 24 -58.16 -13.29 -19.62
CA ARG A 24 -57.03 -12.60 -18.97
C ARG A 24 -56.01 -12.10 -19.99
N SER A 25 -55.69 -12.91 -21.00
CA SER A 25 -54.75 -12.56 -22.06
C SER A 25 -55.25 -11.37 -22.90
N LEU A 26 -56.55 -11.33 -23.24
CA LEU A 26 -57.16 -10.19 -23.93
C LEU A 26 -57.14 -8.92 -23.05
N TYR A 27 -57.43 -9.07 -21.76
CA TYR A 27 -57.39 -7.97 -20.80
C TYR A 27 -56.00 -7.33 -20.71
N TRP A 28 -54.93 -8.11 -20.59
CA TRP A 28 -53.56 -7.59 -20.56
C TRP A 28 -53.09 -6.97 -21.88
N ARG A 29 -53.78 -7.28 -23.00
CA ARG A 29 -53.60 -6.61 -24.30
C ARG A 29 -54.39 -5.30 -24.42
N GLY A 30 -55.08 -4.87 -23.36
CA GLY A 30 -55.80 -3.60 -23.30
C GLY A 30 -57.27 -3.67 -23.72
N TRP A 31 -57.85 -4.86 -23.87
CA TRP A 31 -59.27 -4.99 -24.21
C TRP A 31 -60.16 -4.65 -23.01
N SER A 32 -61.25 -3.93 -23.25
CA SER A 32 -62.24 -3.65 -22.22
C SER A 32 -63.03 -4.91 -21.85
N TYR A 33 -63.61 -4.95 -20.65
CA TYR A 33 -64.44 -6.07 -20.20
C TYR A 33 -65.60 -6.40 -21.16
N GLY A 34 -66.20 -5.38 -21.78
CA GLY A 34 -67.28 -5.56 -22.75
C GLY A 34 -66.82 -6.26 -24.03
N GLN A 35 -65.69 -5.83 -24.59
CA GLN A 35 -65.10 -6.44 -25.78
C GLN A 35 -64.69 -7.90 -25.52
N ILE A 36 -64.14 -8.21 -24.34
CA ILE A 36 -63.75 -9.58 -23.98
C ILE A 36 -64.99 -10.47 -23.81
N ALA A 37 -66.04 -9.94 -23.19
CA ALA A 37 -67.29 -10.66 -22.98
C ALA A 37 -67.95 -11.03 -24.31
N GLU A 38 -67.99 -10.09 -25.25
CA GLU A 38 -68.48 -10.33 -26.62
C GLU A 38 -67.60 -11.33 -27.38
N GLU A 39 -66.27 -11.16 -27.34
CA GLU A 39 -65.33 -12.00 -28.06
C GLU A 39 -65.40 -13.47 -27.61
N LEU A 40 -65.56 -13.74 -26.31
CA LEU A 40 -65.51 -15.09 -25.74
C LEU A 40 -66.90 -15.69 -25.41
N GLY A 41 -67.99 -14.97 -25.72
CA GLY A 41 -69.35 -15.39 -25.38
C GLY A 41 -69.57 -15.54 -23.87
N LEU A 42 -69.05 -14.59 -23.09
CA LEU A 42 -69.14 -14.54 -21.63
C LEU A 42 -70.06 -13.40 -21.17
N LYS A 43 -70.56 -13.45 -19.94
CA LYS A 43 -71.24 -12.30 -19.33
C LYS A 43 -70.20 -11.27 -18.86
N TYR A 44 -70.51 -9.98 -19.00
CA TYR A 44 -69.66 -8.88 -18.52
C TYR A 44 -69.24 -9.05 -17.05
N ASP A 45 -70.21 -9.38 -16.18
CA ASP A 45 -69.96 -9.57 -14.75
C ASP A 45 -69.05 -10.77 -14.45
N THR A 46 -69.05 -11.79 -15.31
CA THR A 46 -68.12 -12.93 -15.19
C THR A 46 -66.68 -12.48 -15.41
N VAL A 47 -66.41 -11.73 -16.48
CA VAL A 47 -65.07 -11.20 -16.80
C VAL A 47 -64.60 -10.23 -15.70
N LYS A 48 -65.48 -9.32 -15.27
CA LYS A 48 -65.20 -8.37 -14.18
C LYS A 48 -64.90 -9.07 -12.86
N SER A 49 -65.66 -10.11 -12.52
CA SER A 49 -65.46 -10.92 -11.30
C SER A 49 -64.12 -11.64 -11.32
N TRP A 50 -63.73 -12.24 -12.46
CA TRP A 50 -62.43 -12.88 -12.61
C TRP A 50 -61.27 -11.90 -12.49
N CYS A 51 -61.36 -10.74 -13.16
CA CYS A 51 -60.35 -9.70 -13.07
C CYS A 51 -60.08 -9.27 -11.62
N ARG A 52 -61.15 -9.04 -10.85
CA ARG A 52 -61.06 -8.66 -9.44
C ARG A 52 -60.54 -9.81 -8.55
N ARG A 53 -61.02 -11.03 -8.77
CA ARG A 53 -60.66 -12.20 -7.94
C ARG A 53 -59.18 -12.57 -8.09
N ASP A 54 -58.67 -12.52 -9.32
CA ASP A 54 -57.28 -12.90 -9.64
C ASP A 54 -56.33 -11.72 -9.67
N ARG A 55 -56.82 -10.50 -9.40
CA ARG A 55 -56.04 -9.27 -9.36
C ARG A 55 -55.21 -9.09 -10.64
N TRP A 56 -55.87 -9.10 -11.80
CA TRP A 56 -55.18 -9.02 -13.08
C TRP A 56 -54.36 -7.73 -13.24
N ASP A 57 -54.79 -6.63 -12.62
CA ASP A 57 -54.04 -5.36 -12.57
C ASP A 57 -52.69 -5.50 -11.86
N ASP A 58 -52.68 -6.18 -10.70
CA ASP A 58 -51.52 -6.34 -9.81
C ASP A 58 -50.48 -7.35 -10.32
N ALA A 59 -50.76 -8.02 -11.45
CA ALA A 59 -49.83 -9.00 -12.00
C ALA A 59 -48.49 -8.33 -12.40
N PRO A 60 -47.34 -8.88 -11.95
CA PRO A 60 -46.02 -8.37 -12.33
C PRO A 60 -45.84 -8.33 -13.86
N SER A 61 -45.10 -7.34 -14.37
CA SER A 61 -44.85 -7.19 -15.81
C SER A 61 -44.25 -8.45 -16.45
N ILE A 62 -43.38 -9.16 -15.72
CA ILE A 62 -42.78 -10.42 -16.18
C ILE A 62 -43.84 -11.49 -16.46
N ARG A 63 -44.89 -11.58 -15.63
CA ARG A 63 -46.01 -12.52 -15.79
C ARG A 63 -46.90 -12.17 -16.98
N LYS A 64 -47.08 -10.87 -17.24
CA LYS A 64 -47.82 -10.38 -18.43
C LYS A 64 -47.05 -10.70 -19.71
N LEU A 65 -45.72 -10.54 -19.70
CA LEU A 65 -44.85 -10.89 -20.82
C LEU A 65 -44.83 -12.39 -21.10
N GLU A 66 -44.79 -13.23 -20.05
CA GLU A 66 -44.85 -14.70 -20.19
C GLU A 66 -46.13 -15.16 -20.90
N ASP A 67 -47.29 -14.61 -20.53
CA ASP A 67 -48.58 -14.95 -21.14
C ASP A 67 -48.62 -14.56 -22.64
N CYS A 68 -48.09 -13.38 -22.97
CA CYS A 68 -47.97 -12.92 -24.36
C CYS A 68 -47.01 -13.81 -25.18
N LEU A 69 -45.82 -14.11 -24.64
CA LEU A 69 -44.82 -14.96 -25.31
C LEU A 69 -45.35 -16.38 -25.50
N GLU A 70 -45.97 -16.96 -24.48
CA GLU A 70 -46.56 -18.29 -24.55
C GLU A 70 -47.65 -18.35 -25.61
N THR A 71 -48.56 -17.37 -25.63
CA THR A 71 -49.64 -17.28 -26.63
C THR A 71 -49.06 -17.23 -28.05
N ARG A 72 -48.07 -16.35 -28.29
CA ARG A 72 -47.47 -16.22 -29.62
C ARG A 72 -46.70 -17.47 -30.04
N LEU A 73 -45.98 -18.10 -29.10
CA LEU A 73 -45.24 -19.33 -29.33
C LEU A 73 -46.17 -20.48 -29.69
N MET A 74 -47.30 -20.64 -28.99
CA MET A 74 -48.31 -21.65 -29.30
C MET A 74 -48.91 -21.45 -30.69
N VAL A 75 -49.24 -20.20 -31.07
CA VAL A 75 -49.75 -19.88 -32.41
C VAL A 75 -48.75 -20.30 -33.50
N LEU A 76 -47.47 -19.96 -33.34
CA LEU A 76 -46.44 -20.34 -34.32
C LEU A 76 -46.21 -21.85 -34.36
N ILE A 77 -46.23 -22.54 -33.21
CA ILE A 77 -46.08 -24.01 -33.15
C ILE A 77 -47.21 -24.69 -33.90
N CYS A 78 -48.46 -24.27 -33.68
CA CYS A 78 -49.64 -24.88 -34.30
C CYS A 78 -49.85 -24.48 -35.77
N LYS A 79 -49.07 -23.54 -36.32
CA LYS A 79 -49.16 -23.15 -37.74
C LYS A 79 -48.75 -24.31 -38.65
N GLU A 80 -49.65 -24.78 -39.52
CA GLU A 80 -49.43 -25.93 -40.41
C GLU A 80 -48.30 -25.69 -41.43
N GLN A 81 -48.32 -24.55 -42.12
CA GLN A 81 -47.27 -24.14 -43.06
C GLN A 81 -46.41 -23.04 -42.45
N LYS A 82 -45.21 -23.40 -41.99
CA LYS A 82 -44.22 -22.45 -41.44
C LYS A 82 -43.30 -21.95 -42.55
N THR A 83 -43.07 -20.65 -42.55
CA THR A 83 -42.12 -19.95 -43.42
C THR A 83 -40.79 -19.73 -42.71
N GLY A 84 -39.75 -19.31 -43.43
CA GLY A 84 -38.47 -18.94 -42.82
C GLY A 84 -38.60 -17.84 -41.76
N ALA A 85 -39.50 -16.87 -41.97
CA ALA A 85 -39.78 -15.83 -40.99
C ALA A 85 -40.40 -16.39 -39.70
N ASP A 86 -41.28 -17.40 -39.80
CA ASP A 86 -41.89 -18.05 -38.64
C ASP A 86 -40.85 -18.81 -37.81
N TYR A 87 -39.87 -19.46 -38.45
CA TYR A 87 -38.79 -20.14 -37.74
C TYR A 87 -37.87 -19.16 -37.02
N THR A 88 -37.54 -18.02 -37.63
CA THR A 88 -36.76 -16.95 -36.99
C THR A 88 -37.50 -16.37 -35.78
N GLU A 89 -38.80 -16.12 -35.91
CA GLU A 89 -39.61 -15.62 -34.79
C GLU A 89 -39.70 -16.65 -33.67
N LEU A 90 -39.89 -17.93 -34.00
CA LEU A 90 -39.96 -19.02 -33.02
C LEU A 90 -38.64 -19.20 -32.24
N ASP A 91 -37.50 -19.06 -32.91
CA ASP A 91 -36.17 -19.05 -32.27
C ASP A 91 -35.98 -17.82 -31.36
N ALA A 92 -36.37 -16.63 -31.82
CA ALA A 92 -36.33 -15.42 -31.02
C ALA A 92 -37.20 -15.54 -29.75
N LEU A 93 -38.44 -16.04 -29.87
CA LEU A 93 -39.34 -16.24 -28.74
C LEU A 93 -38.79 -17.28 -27.75
N ARG A 94 -38.17 -18.37 -28.22
CA ARG A 94 -37.53 -19.38 -27.36
C ARG A 94 -36.40 -18.78 -26.52
N ARG A 95 -35.56 -17.92 -27.10
CA ARG A 95 -34.51 -17.20 -26.35
C ARG A 95 -35.09 -16.28 -25.27
N GLN A 96 -36.22 -15.63 -25.54
CA GLN A 96 -36.89 -14.80 -24.52
C GLN A 96 -37.43 -15.63 -23.36
N VAL A 97 -37.96 -16.83 -23.61
CA VAL A 97 -38.39 -17.76 -22.56
C VAL A 97 -37.21 -18.18 -21.67
N GLU A 98 -36.04 -18.46 -22.26
CA GLU A 98 -34.83 -18.76 -21.49
C GLU A 98 -34.39 -17.57 -20.63
N SER A 99 -34.41 -16.35 -21.17
CA SER A 99 -34.09 -15.13 -20.42
C SER A 99 -35.02 -14.93 -19.22
N LEU A 100 -36.31 -15.20 -19.37
CA LEU A 100 -37.28 -15.11 -18.27
C LEU A 100 -37.02 -16.16 -17.18
N ALA A 101 -36.62 -17.37 -17.58
CA ALA A 101 -36.22 -18.41 -16.64
C ALA A 101 -34.98 -18.02 -15.83
N ARG A 102 -33.99 -17.37 -16.47
CA ARG A 102 -32.79 -16.82 -15.79
C ARG A 102 -33.15 -15.74 -14.78
N VAL A 103 -34.06 -14.82 -15.13
CA VAL A 103 -34.55 -13.78 -14.20
C VAL A 103 -35.27 -14.39 -13.00
N ARG A 104 -36.15 -15.39 -13.22
CA ARG A 104 -36.79 -16.12 -12.11
C ARG A 104 -35.79 -16.82 -11.21
N ARG A 105 -34.72 -17.40 -11.77
CA ARG A 105 -33.67 -18.06 -10.99
C ARG A 105 -32.90 -17.05 -10.14
N HIS A 106 -32.60 -15.88 -10.70
CA HIS A 106 -31.96 -14.76 -10.00
C HIS A 106 -32.82 -14.23 -8.84
N ASP A 107 -34.13 -14.10 -9.03
CA ASP A 107 -35.05 -13.53 -8.03
C ASP A 107 -35.48 -14.55 -6.96
N ALA A 108 -35.14 -15.83 -7.12
CA ALA A 108 -35.40 -16.87 -6.13
C ALA A 108 -34.43 -16.78 -4.93
N PRO A 109 -34.80 -17.30 -3.75
CA PRO A 109 -33.89 -17.37 -2.61
C PRO A 109 -32.57 -18.06 -2.97
N GLY A 110 -31.45 -17.35 -2.77
CA GLY A 110 -30.11 -17.82 -3.15
C GLY A 110 -29.70 -17.56 -4.59
N GLY A 111 -30.48 -16.80 -5.37
CA GLY A 111 -30.07 -16.30 -6.67
C GLY A 111 -28.98 -15.23 -6.57
N HIS A 112 -28.14 -15.16 -7.61
CA HIS A 112 -27.02 -14.25 -7.69
C HIS A 112 -26.78 -13.78 -9.13
N ALA A 113 -25.98 -12.72 -9.32
CA ALA A 113 -25.70 -12.15 -10.65
C ALA A 113 -25.12 -13.16 -11.67
N GLY A 114 -24.56 -14.29 -11.21
CA GLY A 114 -24.11 -15.38 -12.05
C GLY A 114 -25.24 -16.14 -12.76
N ASP A 115 -26.47 -16.11 -12.26
CA ASP A 115 -27.63 -16.76 -12.90
C ASP A 115 -28.16 -15.96 -14.11
N LEU A 116 -27.85 -14.66 -14.18
CA LEU A 116 -28.20 -13.78 -15.30
C LEU A 116 -27.13 -13.79 -16.40
N ASN A 117 -25.87 -14.04 -16.04
CA ASN A 117 -24.75 -13.95 -16.96
C ASN A 117 -23.71 -15.03 -16.66
N ASP A 118 -23.60 -15.97 -17.60
CA ASP A 118 -22.69 -17.11 -17.52
C ASP A 118 -21.21 -16.68 -17.39
N ASN A 119 -20.84 -15.51 -17.92
CA ASN A 119 -19.49 -14.96 -17.77
C ASN A 119 -19.17 -14.53 -16.32
N VAL A 120 -20.19 -14.14 -15.55
CA VAL A 120 -20.04 -13.80 -14.12
C VAL A 120 -19.93 -15.08 -13.29
N GLY A 121 -20.68 -16.14 -13.65
CA GLY A 121 -20.52 -17.47 -13.07
C GLY A 121 -19.11 -18.04 -13.29
N ASN A 122 -18.62 -17.98 -14.54
CA ASN A 122 -17.32 -18.51 -14.93
C ASN A 122 -16.14 -17.78 -14.27
N ARG A 123 -16.25 -16.47 -14.00
CA ARG A 123 -15.24 -15.72 -13.23
C ARG A 123 -15.11 -16.19 -11.78
N ASN A 124 -16.16 -16.76 -11.21
CA ASN A 124 -16.23 -17.17 -9.81
C ASN A 124 -16.02 -18.68 -9.60
N ALA A 125 -15.90 -19.47 -10.67
CA ALA A 125 -15.82 -20.93 -10.64
C ALA A 125 -14.41 -21.51 -10.36
N GLY A 126 -13.36 -20.69 -10.38
CA GLY A 126 -12.01 -21.12 -10.03
C GLY A 126 -11.80 -21.17 -8.51
N GLU A 127 -10.98 -22.12 -8.03
CA GLU A 127 -10.41 -22.03 -6.68
C GLU A 127 -9.78 -20.65 -6.51
N LYS A 128 -10.30 -19.85 -5.57
CA LYS A 128 -9.65 -18.60 -5.18
C LYS A 128 -8.28 -18.98 -4.62
N LYS A 129 -7.23 -18.87 -5.44
CA LYS A 129 -5.85 -18.93 -4.95
C LYS A 129 -5.77 -18.03 -3.73
N PRO A 130 -5.32 -18.53 -2.56
CA PRO A 130 -5.21 -17.71 -1.37
C PRO A 130 -4.43 -16.45 -1.75
N LYS A 131 -5.04 -15.28 -1.54
CA LYS A 131 -4.38 -14.01 -1.86
C LYS A 131 -3.06 -14.00 -1.11
N ALA A 132 -1.95 -13.86 -1.86
CA ALA A 132 -0.65 -13.68 -1.26
C ALA A 132 -0.75 -12.56 -0.21
N LYS A 133 -0.36 -12.84 1.03
CA LYS A 133 -0.39 -11.85 2.10
C LYS A 133 0.52 -10.70 1.68
N LYS A 134 -0.03 -9.48 1.65
CA LYS A 134 0.72 -8.28 1.25
C LYS A 134 1.88 -8.06 2.24
N ASN A 135 3.06 -7.72 1.72
CA ASN A 135 4.26 -7.44 2.54
C ASN A 135 4.56 -8.53 3.59
N HIS A 136 4.40 -9.79 3.20
CA HIS A 136 4.60 -10.93 4.08
C HIS A 136 5.87 -11.70 3.71
N PHE A 137 6.65 -12.05 4.72
CA PHE A 137 7.81 -12.93 4.61
C PHE A 137 7.50 -14.26 5.29
N THR A 138 7.86 -15.36 4.62
CA THR A 138 7.95 -16.67 5.27
C THR A 138 9.15 -16.73 6.21
N ALA A 139 9.20 -17.74 7.09
CA ALA A 139 10.34 -17.92 8.00
C ALA A 139 11.63 -18.19 7.22
N GLU A 140 11.53 -18.95 6.13
CA GLU A 140 12.61 -19.30 5.23
C GLU A 140 13.14 -18.06 4.50
N GLN A 141 12.26 -17.22 3.96
CA GLN A 141 12.66 -15.95 3.32
C GLN A 141 13.34 -14.99 4.30
N ALA A 142 12.88 -14.96 5.56
CA ALA A 142 13.50 -14.12 6.58
C ALA A 142 14.91 -14.61 6.98
N ALA A 143 15.08 -15.93 7.11
CA ALA A 143 16.39 -16.55 7.35
C ALA A 143 17.35 -16.32 6.17
N GLU A 144 16.90 -16.57 4.93
CA GLU A 144 17.69 -16.35 3.72
C GLU A 144 18.13 -14.89 3.58
N LEU A 145 17.24 -13.92 3.85
CA LEU A 145 17.61 -12.50 3.88
C LEU A 145 18.71 -12.22 4.90
N LYS A 146 18.60 -12.78 6.10
CA LYS A 146 19.60 -12.59 7.15
C LYS A 146 20.96 -13.16 6.73
N ASP A 147 20.98 -14.34 6.12
CA ASP A 147 22.20 -14.96 5.62
C ASP A 147 22.85 -14.11 4.51
N ILE A 148 22.05 -13.60 3.55
CA ILE A 148 22.53 -12.66 2.53
C ILE A 148 23.11 -11.40 3.18
N PHE A 149 22.44 -10.85 4.19
CA PHE A 149 22.88 -9.64 4.87
C PHE A 149 24.22 -9.84 5.59
N LEU A 150 24.38 -10.94 6.31
CA LEU A 150 25.59 -11.23 7.08
C LEU A 150 26.78 -11.58 6.16
N ALA A 151 26.54 -12.26 5.04
CA ALA A 151 27.60 -12.68 4.12
C ALA A 151 28.27 -11.53 3.35
N GLN A 152 27.65 -10.34 3.31
CA GLN A 152 28.13 -9.18 2.55
C GLN A 152 28.67 -8.04 3.44
N LEU A 153 28.77 -8.23 4.76
CA LEU A 153 29.23 -7.18 5.67
C LEU A 153 30.74 -6.96 5.54
N TYR A 154 31.14 -5.70 5.45
CA TYR A 154 32.52 -5.30 5.73
C TYR A 154 32.80 -5.28 7.23
N GLY A 155 34.06 -5.35 7.65
CA GLY A 155 34.43 -5.49 9.07
C GLY A 155 33.84 -4.40 9.99
N TYR A 156 33.80 -3.14 9.54
CA TYR A 156 33.18 -2.05 10.31
C TYR A 156 31.66 -2.20 10.46
N GLN A 157 31.00 -2.84 9.48
CA GLN A 157 29.57 -3.14 9.52
C GLN A 157 29.28 -4.33 10.44
N GLU A 158 30.18 -5.31 10.51
CA GLU A 158 30.11 -6.37 11.52
C GLU A 158 30.18 -5.79 12.94
N THR A 159 31.05 -4.80 13.16
CA THR A 159 31.10 -4.05 14.43
C THR A 159 29.78 -3.36 14.74
N TRP A 160 29.11 -2.76 13.74
CA TRP A 160 27.78 -2.19 13.93
C TRP A 160 26.73 -3.24 14.29
N PHE A 161 26.80 -4.43 13.68
CA PHE A 161 25.90 -5.54 13.93
C PHE A 161 26.09 -6.12 15.33
N ALA A 162 27.33 -6.30 15.77
CA ALA A 162 27.67 -6.71 17.12
C ALA A 162 27.16 -5.70 18.19
N ALA A 163 27.14 -4.42 17.83
CA ALA A 163 26.64 -3.34 18.67
C ALA A 163 25.09 -3.23 18.72
N LEU A 164 24.34 -4.04 17.96
CA LEU A 164 22.88 -3.93 17.84
C LEU A 164 22.15 -3.93 19.19
N SER A 165 22.68 -4.60 20.21
CA SER A 165 22.07 -4.66 21.55
C SER A 165 22.04 -3.32 22.29
N PHE A 166 22.90 -2.36 21.94
CA PHE A 166 22.99 -1.07 22.62
C PHE A 166 21.72 -0.23 22.44
N ARG A 167 21.27 0.36 23.54
CA ARG A 167 20.08 1.23 23.54
C ARG A 167 20.27 2.44 22.64
N THR A 168 21.44 3.08 22.70
CA THR A 168 21.79 4.26 21.92
C THR A 168 23.15 4.03 21.26
N ARG A 169 23.20 4.16 19.95
CA ARG A 169 24.43 4.15 19.13
C ARG A 169 24.55 5.49 18.42
N MET A 170 25.74 6.08 18.42
CA MET A 170 26.10 7.22 17.58
C MET A 170 27.30 6.83 16.73
N ILE A 171 27.19 6.96 15.41
CA ILE A 171 28.26 6.60 14.48
C ILE A 171 28.67 7.86 13.73
N LEU A 172 29.94 8.21 13.80
CA LEU A 172 30.53 9.19 12.89
C LEU A 172 31.16 8.42 11.74
N LYS A 173 30.83 8.78 10.50
CA LYS A 173 31.22 7.98 9.34
C LYS A 173 31.70 8.83 8.17
N SER A 174 32.57 8.25 7.35
CA SER A 174 32.98 8.76 6.05
C SER A 174 31.80 8.73 5.05
N ARG A 175 31.87 9.58 4.01
CA ARG A 175 30.97 9.47 2.85
C ARG A 175 31.19 8.15 2.11
N GLN A 176 30.13 7.70 1.44
CA GLN A 176 30.15 6.54 0.54
C GLN A 176 30.52 5.16 1.15
N ILE A 177 30.57 4.99 2.48
CA ILE A 177 30.83 3.68 3.11
C ILE A 177 29.59 2.78 3.31
N GLY A 178 28.48 3.05 2.62
CA GLY A 178 27.29 2.20 2.65
C GLY A 178 26.47 2.21 3.95
N ALA A 179 26.59 3.24 4.81
CA ALA A 179 25.86 3.30 6.09
C ALA A 179 24.33 3.24 5.94
N THR A 180 23.74 4.04 5.04
CA THR A 180 22.29 4.04 4.77
C THR A 180 21.81 2.68 4.27
N TYR A 181 22.61 2.02 3.41
CA TYR A 181 22.33 0.67 2.91
C TYR A 181 22.33 -0.35 4.06
N TYR A 182 23.37 -0.33 4.90
CA TYR A 182 23.49 -1.23 6.05
C TYR A 182 22.30 -1.07 7.03
N PHE A 183 22.00 0.16 7.46
CA PHE A 183 20.95 0.41 8.46
C PHE A 183 19.54 0.14 7.90
N ALA A 184 19.34 0.26 6.58
CA ALA A 184 18.11 -0.18 5.93
C ALA A 184 17.88 -1.69 6.09
N MET A 185 18.94 -2.50 5.93
CA MET A 185 18.84 -3.96 6.04
C MET A 185 18.74 -4.40 7.49
N GLU A 186 19.56 -3.82 8.37
CA GLU A 186 19.48 -4.05 9.82
C GLU A 186 18.06 -3.81 10.35
N ALA A 187 17.43 -2.71 9.93
CA ALA A 187 16.07 -2.38 10.33
C ALA A 187 15.03 -3.37 9.79
N LEU A 188 15.16 -3.83 8.54
CA LEU A 188 14.25 -4.84 7.99
C LEU A 188 14.40 -6.16 8.75
N ILE A 189 15.62 -6.64 8.97
CA ILE A 189 15.88 -7.88 9.72
C ILE A 189 15.32 -7.78 11.15
N ASP A 190 15.57 -6.67 11.86
CA ASP A 190 15.01 -6.48 13.21
C ASP A 190 13.46 -6.46 13.20
N ALA A 191 12.83 -5.85 12.19
CA ALA A 191 11.37 -5.86 12.04
C ALA A 191 10.81 -7.27 11.77
N LEU A 192 11.51 -8.09 10.98
CA LEU A 192 11.13 -9.47 10.69
C LEU A 192 11.23 -10.37 11.93
N GLU A 193 12.32 -10.24 12.69
CA GLU A 193 12.60 -11.09 13.85
C GLU A 193 11.82 -10.68 15.09
N THR A 194 11.64 -9.37 15.32
CA THR A 194 11.17 -8.86 16.61
C THR A 194 9.80 -8.18 16.58
N GLY A 195 9.28 -7.89 15.39
CA GLY A 195 8.02 -7.15 15.24
C GLY A 195 8.09 -5.68 15.62
N ARG A 196 9.29 -5.17 15.83
CA ARG A 196 9.52 -3.78 16.18
C ARG A 196 9.27 -2.87 14.98
N ASN A 197 8.51 -1.80 15.21
CA ASN A 197 8.39 -0.71 14.25
C ASN A 197 9.75 -0.04 14.05
N GLN A 198 10.00 0.45 12.85
CA GLN A 198 11.23 1.14 12.48
C GLN A 198 10.87 2.53 11.96
N ILE A 199 11.58 3.55 12.45
CA ILE A 199 11.35 4.95 12.11
C ILE A 199 12.67 5.50 11.58
N PHE A 200 12.65 5.89 10.31
CA PHE A 200 13.76 6.55 9.63
C PHE A 200 13.50 8.05 9.60
N LEU A 201 14.42 8.83 10.13
CA LEU A 201 14.43 10.28 10.06
C LEU A 201 15.71 10.73 9.36
N SER A 202 15.58 11.63 8.39
CA SER A 202 16.72 12.21 7.66
C SER A 202 16.53 13.73 7.51
N ALA A 203 17.54 14.42 6.97
CA ALA A 203 17.48 15.86 6.69
C ALA A 203 16.46 16.24 5.60
N SER A 204 15.94 15.29 4.82
CA SER A 204 14.77 15.48 3.97
C SER A 204 13.98 14.18 3.77
N LYS A 205 12.72 14.30 3.33
CA LYS A 205 11.89 13.15 2.96
C LYS A 205 12.48 12.38 1.78
N ALA A 206 13.16 13.05 0.85
CA ALA A 206 13.83 12.40 -0.27
C ALA A 206 14.95 11.46 0.21
N GLN A 207 15.76 11.91 1.16
CA GLN A 207 16.78 11.07 1.79
C GLN A 207 16.16 9.93 2.60
N ALA A 208 15.06 10.18 3.33
CA ALA A 208 14.36 9.12 4.05
C ALA A 208 13.83 8.02 3.10
N HIS A 209 13.39 8.39 1.89
CA HIS A 209 12.99 7.43 0.86
C HIS A 209 14.14 6.59 0.30
N GLN A 210 15.40 6.98 0.51
CA GLN A 210 16.54 6.13 0.15
C GLN A 210 16.54 4.82 0.96
N PHE A 211 16.21 4.87 2.26
CA PHE A 211 16.01 3.66 3.08
C PHE A 211 14.92 2.77 2.47
N ARG A 212 13.81 3.38 2.05
CA ARG A 212 12.68 2.68 1.44
C ARG A 212 13.13 1.93 0.18
N SER A 213 13.87 2.60 -0.70
CA SER A 213 14.40 2.02 -1.93
C SER A 213 15.31 0.83 -1.65
N TYR A 214 16.23 0.95 -0.68
CA TYR A 214 17.10 -0.15 -0.27
C TYR A 214 16.31 -1.33 0.32
N ILE A 215 15.34 -1.08 1.21
CA ILE A 215 14.49 -2.12 1.81
C ILE A 215 13.68 -2.87 0.75
N VAL A 216 13.10 -2.16 -0.23
CA VAL A 216 12.36 -2.78 -1.33
C VAL A 216 13.27 -3.62 -2.21
N ALA A 217 14.46 -3.12 -2.54
CA ALA A 217 15.43 -3.85 -3.35
C ALA A 217 15.95 -5.11 -2.63
N PHE A 218 16.16 -5.01 -1.31
CA PHE A 218 16.62 -6.13 -0.50
C PHE A 218 15.53 -7.20 -0.36
N ALA A 219 14.29 -6.83 -0.06
CA ALA A 219 13.16 -7.76 0.01
C ALA A 219 12.91 -8.50 -1.32
N LYS A 220 13.17 -7.85 -2.46
CA LYS A 220 13.08 -8.49 -3.78
C LYS A 220 14.04 -9.66 -3.97
N LYS A 221 15.17 -9.71 -3.25
CA LYS A 221 16.14 -10.83 -3.34
C LYS A 221 15.50 -12.17 -2.98
N VAL A 222 14.51 -12.17 -2.10
CA VAL A 222 13.74 -13.37 -1.68
C VAL A 222 12.32 -13.40 -2.25
N GLY A 223 12.06 -12.60 -3.30
CA GLY A 223 10.78 -12.59 -4.02
C GLY A 223 9.64 -11.81 -3.35
N VAL A 224 9.91 -10.96 -2.35
CA VAL A 224 8.87 -10.16 -1.67
C VAL A 224 8.81 -8.75 -2.24
N ALA A 225 7.65 -8.38 -2.80
CA ALA A 225 7.39 -7.05 -3.34
C ALA A 225 6.76 -6.13 -2.28
N LEU A 226 7.58 -5.32 -1.62
CA LEU A 226 7.13 -4.38 -0.59
C LEU A 226 6.45 -3.14 -1.18
N THR A 227 5.33 -2.74 -0.57
CA THR A 227 4.55 -1.57 -0.98
C THR A 227 3.96 -0.84 0.23
N GLY A 228 3.56 0.42 0.03
CA GLY A 228 3.01 1.28 1.08
C GLY A 228 3.99 2.32 1.62
N ASP A 229 3.43 3.28 2.35
CA ASP A 229 4.12 4.30 3.15
C ASP A 229 3.14 4.81 4.23
N PRO A 230 3.21 4.32 5.49
CA PRO A 230 4.19 3.37 6.01
C PRO A 230 4.03 1.95 5.44
N MET A 231 5.11 1.16 5.50
CA MET A 231 5.06 -0.26 5.13
C MET A 231 4.71 -1.09 6.35
N ALA A 232 3.58 -1.80 6.30
CA ALA A 232 3.23 -2.82 7.29
C ALA A 232 3.87 -4.16 6.88
N ILE A 233 4.74 -4.71 7.73
CA ILE A 233 5.52 -5.93 7.49
C ILE A 233 5.04 -7.06 8.40
N THR A 234 4.76 -8.22 7.82
CA THR A 234 4.42 -9.44 8.57
C THR A 234 5.44 -10.54 8.27
N CYS A 235 5.68 -11.43 9.22
CA CYS A 235 6.69 -12.49 9.10
C CYS A 235 6.20 -13.80 9.73
N GLY A 236 6.49 -14.94 9.10
CA GLY A 236 6.19 -16.28 9.61
C GLY A 236 7.01 -16.68 10.84
N LEU A 237 8.07 -15.95 11.18
CA LEU A 237 8.81 -16.11 12.45
C LEU A 237 8.00 -15.66 13.67
N ARG A 238 6.92 -14.90 13.45
CA ARG A 238 6.10 -14.31 14.51
C ARG A 238 4.68 -14.88 14.50
N PRO A 239 3.99 -14.88 15.66
CA PRO A 239 2.59 -15.28 15.74
C PRO A 239 1.72 -14.50 14.75
N ALA A 240 0.78 -15.18 14.10
CA ALA A 240 -0.04 -14.59 13.04
C ALA A 240 -1.03 -13.52 13.54
N ASP A 241 -1.31 -13.50 14.84
CA ASP A 241 -2.14 -12.54 15.56
C ASP A 241 -1.36 -11.29 16.01
N GLU A 242 -0.03 -11.32 15.93
CA GLU A 242 0.80 -10.15 16.25
C GLU A 242 0.63 -9.05 15.20
N ALA A 243 0.61 -7.79 15.64
CA ALA A 243 0.56 -6.66 14.74
C ALA A 243 1.75 -6.64 13.76
N ALA A 244 1.48 -6.17 12.55
CA ALA A 244 2.53 -5.92 11.57
C ALA A 244 3.52 -4.88 12.11
N ALA A 245 4.81 -5.08 11.85
CA ALA A 245 5.81 -4.07 12.13
C ALA A 245 5.67 -2.94 11.11
N GLU A 246 5.61 -1.69 11.56
CA GLU A 246 5.48 -0.53 10.69
C GLU A 246 6.85 0.11 10.42
N LEU A 247 7.15 0.34 9.14
CA LEU A 247 8.32 1.10 8.70
C LEU A 247 7.86 2.49 8.25
N HIS A 248 8.33 3.52 8.94
CA HIS A 248 7.99 4.93 8.66
C HIS A 248 9.20 5.68 8.11
N PHE A 249 9.01 6.42 7.02
CA PHE A 249 10.05 7.25 6.40
C PHE A 249 9.68 8.73 6.56
N LEU A 250 10.37 9.43 7.44
CA LEU A 250 10.04 10.79 7.86
C LEU A 250 11.13 11.79 7.41
N GLY A 251 10.69 12.94 6.89
CA GLY A 251 11.55 14.12 6.70
C GLY A 251 11.62 14.99 7.96
N THR A 252 12.01 16.25 7.82
CA THR A 252 12.27 17.19 8.94
C THR A 252 11.01 17.76 9.62
N ASN A 253 9.81 17.33 9.24
CA ASN A 253 8.58 17.80 9.87
C ASN A 253 8.29 17.06 11.19
N PHE A 254 8.74 17.65 12.31
CA PHE A 254 8.58 17.10 13.66
C PHE A 254 7.12 16.81 14.06
N ARG A 255 6.13 17.51 13.48
CA ARG A 255 4.70 17.30 13.81
C ARG A 255 4.22 15.93 13.36
N THR A 256 4.76 15.45 12.25
CA THR A 256 4.45 14.10 11.78
C THR A 256 5.09 13.04 12.69
N ALA A 257 6.21 13.32 13.35
CA ALA A 257 6.91 12.34 14.17
C ALA A 257 6.22 12.03 15.52
N GLN A 258 5.53 12.99 16.15
CA GLN A 258 5.10 12.92 17.57
C GLN A 258 4.22 11.72 18.01
N GLY A 259 3.51 11.04 17.11
CA GLY A 259 2.59 9.94 17.46
C GLY A 259 3.13 8.52 17.28
N ARG A 260 4.33 8.38 16.68
CA ARG A 260 4.87 7.07 16.29
C ARG A 260 5.76 6.48 17.39
N HIS A 261 5.99 5.18 17.37
CA HIS A 261 6.88 4.50 18.31
C HIS A 261 7.60 3.35 17.61
N GLY A 262 8.87 3.14 17.93
CA GLY A 262 9.71 2.19 17.20
C GLY A 262 11.20 2.38 17.47
N ASN A 263 12.03 1.52 16.88
CA ASN A 263 13.45 1.79 16.74
C ASN A 263 13.64 3.01 15.86
N PHE A 264 14.58 3.86 16.27
CA PHE A 264 14.81 5.15 15.65
C PHE A 264 16.17 5.16 14.96
N TYR A 265 16.16 5.50 13.67
CA TYR A 265 17.36 5.73 12.85
C TYR A 265 17.36 7.20 12.43
N PHE A 266 18.42 7.92 12.80
CA PHE A 266 18.61 9.32 12.42
C PHE A 266 19.82 9.45 11.51
N ASP A 267 19.54 9.52 10.22
CA ASP A 267 20.55 9.74 9.19
C ASP A 267 20.90 11.22 9.07
N GLU A 268 22.15 11.47 8.73
CA GLU A 268 22.77 12.78 8.58
C GLU A 268 22.44 13.80 9.68
N PHE A 269 22.38 13.36 10.93
CA PHE A 269 21.94 14.18 12.05
C PHE A 269 22.82 15.42 12.35
N PHE A 270 24.04 15.52 11.79
CA PHE A 270 24.88 16.73 11.85
C PHE A 270 24.53 17.78 10.78
N TRP A 271 23.65 17.46 9.84
CA TRP A 271 23.26 18.33 8.73
C TRP A 271 21.79 18.78 8.82
N VAL A 272 21.11 18.44 9.91
CA VAL A 272 19.66 18.63 10.06
C VAL A 272 19.35 19.97 10.73
N HIS A 273 18.46 20.75 10.11
CA HIS A 273 17.88 21.92 10.75
C HIS A 273 17.03 21.56 11.97
N SER A 274 17.01 22.44 12.98
CA SER A 274 16.22 22.24 14.22
C SER A 274 16.47 20.89 14.91
N PHE A 275 17.73 20.41 14.90
CA PHE A 275 18.12 19.14 15.50
C PHE A 275 17.57 18.94 16.94
N GLU A 276 17.63 19.95 17.81
CA GLU A 276 17.16 19.80 19.19
C GLU A 276 15.65 19.52 19.28
N GLU A 277 14.84 20.14 18.44
CA GLU A 277 13.39 19.92 18.40
C GLU A 277 13.07 18.53 17.84
N LEU A 278 13.71 18.17 16.73
CA LEU A 278 13.55 16.87 16.09
C LEU A 278 14.01 15.74 17.01
N ASN A 279 15.19 15.85 17.60
CA ASN A 279 15.72 14.87 18.52
C ASN A 279 14.85 14.76 19.79
N LYS A 280 14.30 15.87 20.29
CA LYS A 280 13.38 15.84 21.45
C LYS A 280 12.12 15.02 21.14
N VAL A 281 11.51 15.24 19.99
CA VAL A 281 10.32 14.48 19.56
C VAL A 281 10.71 13.02 19.27
N ALA A 282 11.74 12.82 18.46
CA ALA A 282 12.12 11.51 17.97
C ALA A 282 12.67 10.58 19.06
N SER A 283 13.45 11.11 20.00
CA SER A 283 13.89 10.33 21.16
C SER A 283 12.73 9.95 22.10
N GLY A 284 11.65 10.74 22.13
CA GLY A 284 10.40 10.42 22.84
C GLY A 284 9.68 9.19 22.28
N MET A 285 9.75 8.99 20.97
CA MET A 285 9.14 7.84 20.26
C MET A 285 9.78 6.50 20.64
N ALA A 286 11.04 6.54 21.07
CA ALA A 286 11.80 5.36 21.50
C ALA A 286 11.80 5.18 23.03
N THR A 287 10.93 5.83 23.82
CA THR A 287 11.03 5.82 25.29
C THR A 287 10.98 4.45 25.96
N HIS A 288 10.28 3.46 25.39
CA HIS A 288 10.22 2.12 25.96
C HIS A 288 11.59 1.39 25.89
N LYS A 289 11.86 0.54 26.88
CA LYS A 289 13.13 -0.20 27.01
C LYS A 289 13.51 -1.03 25.77
N LYS A 290 12.51 -1.49 25.00
CA LYS A 290 12.70 -2.35 23.82
C LYS A 290 13.16 -1.59 22.56
N TRP A 291 12.96 -0.28 22.50
CA TRP A 291 13.30 0.51 21.31
C TRP A 291 14.76 0.92 21.34
N ARG A 292 15.39 0.98 20.17
CA ARG A 292 16.78 1.43 19.99
C ARG A 292 16.83 2.80 19.32
N LYS A 293 17.97 3.48 19.45
CA LYS A 293 18.26 4.76 18.78
C LYS A 293 19.62 4.65 18.12
N THR A 294 19.67 4.90 16.83
CA THR A 294 20.89 4.85 16.02
C THR A 294 21.02 6.17 15.31
N TYR A 295 22.05 6.94 15.65
CA TYR A 295 22.38 8.19 14.98
C TYR A 295 23.61 7.94 14.14
N PHE A 296 23.62 8.36 12.88
CA PHE A 296 24.79 8.24 12.02
C PHE A 296 24.85 9.38 11.03
N SER A 297 26.05 9.91 10.77
CA SER A 297 26.22 11.09 9.93
C SER A 297 27.70 11.31 9.61
N THR A 298 27.99 12.02 8.52
CA THR A 298 29.29 12.68 8.38
C THR A 298 29.35 13.90 9.30
N PRO A 299 30.51 14.30 9.83
CA PRO A 299 30.62 15.51 10.63
C PRO A 299 30.27 16.76 9.81
N SER A 300 29.72 17.78 10.48
CA SER A 300 29.57 19.13 9.93
C SER A 300 30.55 20.09 10.62
N THR A 301 30.06 20.97 11.47
CA THR A 301 30.86 21.90 12.30
C THR A 301 30.68 21.61 13.79
N ILE A 302 31.69 21.97 14.59
CA ILE A 302 31.63 22.04 16.05
C ILE A 302 30.49 22.94 16.58
N ALA A 303 30.04 23.91 15.78
CA ALA A 303 28.95 24.83 16.12
C ALA A 303 27.55 24.22 15.91
N HIS A 304 27.44 23.02 15.32
CA HIS A 304 26.16 22.38 15.10
C HIS A 304 25.51 21.95 16.44
N PRO A 305 24.19 22.14 16.65
CA PRO A 305 23.53 21.79 17.92
C PRO A 305 23.62 20.33 18.34
N ALA A 306 23.94 19.41 17.41
CA ALA A 306 24.17 18.00 17.73
C ALA A 306 25.57 17.71 18.29
N HIS A 307 26.56 18.59 18.08
CA HIS A 307 27.94 18.36 18.53
C HIS A 307 28.04 18.10 20.06
N PRO A 308 27.34 18.86 20.93
CA PRO A 308 27.29 18.57 22.37
C PRO A 308 26.68 17.21 22.75
N TYR A 309 25.90 16.58 21.88
CA TYR A 309 25.37 15.23 22.11
C TYR A 309 26.43 14.17 21.81
N TRP A 310 27.26 14.40 20.79
CA TRP A 310 28.39 13.55 20.46
C TRP A 310 29.46 13.58 21.55
N THR A 311 29.93 14.78 21.93
CA THR A 311 30.99 14.96 22.94
C THR A 311 30.54 14.68 24.38
N GLY A 312 29.23 14.49 24.60
CA GLY A 312 28.67 14.30 25.94
C GLY A 312 28.54 15.59 26.76
N GLU A 313 28.97 16.74 26.25
CA GLU A 313 28.85 18.04 26.93
C GLU A 313 27.39 18.35 27.32
N ARG A 314 26.44 17.95 26.49
CA ARG A 314 25.00 18.07 26.77
C ARG A 314 24.59 17.34 28.05
N ARG A 315 25.23 16.24 28.41
CA ARG A 315 24.98 15.52 29.69
C ARG A 315 25.48 16.31 30.88
N ASN A 316 26.57 17.06 30.71
CA ASN A 316 27.18 17.89 31.75
C ASN A 316 26.42 19.20 32.00
N ARG A 317 25.52 19.60 31.09
CA ARG A 317 24.64 20.77 31.29
C ARG A 317 23.88 20.63 32.62
N ARG A 318 23.98 21.68 33.45
CA ARG A 318 23.34 21.79 34.77
C ARG A 318 23.76 20.71 35.78
N ARG A 319 24.91 20.04 35.58
CA ARG A 319 25.53 19.16 36.58
C ARG A 319 26.64 19.86 37.35
N LYS A 320 26.81 19.48 38.62
CA LYS A 320 27.95 19.89 39.44
C LYS A 320 29.24 19.37 38.82
N LYS A 321 30.36 20.06 39.04
CA LYS A 321 31.67 19.72 38.44
C LYS A 321 32.03 18.25 38.68
N ASP A 322 31.80 17.77 39.89
CA ASP A 322 32.13 16.39 40.32
C ASP A 322 31.23 15.31 39.67
N ASP A 323 30.07 15.70 39.13
CA ASP A 323 29.13 14.81 38.43
C ASP A 323 29.27 14.89 36.90
N ARG A 324 30.22 15.70 36.40
CA ARG A 324 30.50 15.82 34.97
C ARG A 324 31.33 14.64 34.51
N VAL A 325 31.06 14.19 33.29
CA VAL A 325 31.86 13.15 32.64
C VAL A 325 32.62 13.75 31.48
N GLU A 326 33.86 13.34 31.33
CA GLU A 326 34.62 13.58 30.11
C GLU A 326 34.53 12.32 29.25
N ILE A 327 34.27 12.49 27.96
CA ILE A 327 34.17 11.39 27.01
C ILE A 327 35.28 11.64 26.00
N ASP A 328 36.24 10.72 25.93
CA ASP A 328 37.21 10.71 24.86
C ASP A 328 36.47 10.37 23.55
N VAL A 329 36.43 11.34 22.64
CA VAL A 329 35.82 11.22 21.32
C VAL A 329 36.86 11.26 20.20
N SER A 330 38.12 10.99 20.52
CA SER A 330 39.17 10.81 19.52
C SER A 330 38.92 9.58 18.65
N HIS A 331 39.49 9.60 17.44
CA HIS A 331 39.48 8.44 16.55
C HIS A 331 40.09 7.21 17.22
N GLU A 332 41.24 7.34 17.89
CA GLU A 332 41.91 6.22 18.55
C GLU A 332 41.02 5.54 19.61
N ALA A 333 40.26 6.32 20.40
CA ALA A 333 39.38 5.78 21.41
C ALA A 333 38.12 5.11 20.83
N LEU A 334 37.72 5.47 19.61
CA LEU A 334 36.41 5.12 19.05
C LEU A 334 36.45 4.30 17.75
N LYS A 335 37.60 4.09 17.11
CA LYS A 335 37.74 3.35 15.83
C LYS A 335 37.31 1.89 15.88
N ASP A 336 37.30 1.27 17.07
CA ASP A 336 36.82 -0.11 17.29
C ASP A 336 35.41 -0.14 17.92
N GLY A 337 34.84 1.04 18.20
CA GLY A 337 33.55 1.19 18.86
C GLY A 337 33.62 1.03 20.39
N ALA A 338 33.18 2.03 21.14
CA ALA A 338 33.23 2.01 22.60
C ALA A 338 31.93 2.54 23.24
N GLN A 339 31.54 1.94 24.38
CA GLN A 339 30.46 2.49 25.19
C GLN A 339 31.00 3.52 26.18
N GLY A 340 30.57 4.77 26.03
CA GLY A 340 30.93 5.84 26.94
C GLY A 340 30.20 5.76 28.29
N PRO A 341 30.64 6.55 29.29
CA PRO A 341 30.02 6.60 30.62
C PRO A 341 28.57 7.12 30.59
N ASP A 342 28.13 7.70 29.47
CA ASP A 342 26.76 8.13 29.21
C ASP A 342 25.85 7.03 28.66
N ARG A 343 26.38 5.79 28.57
CA ARG A 343 25.72 4.60 28.03
C ARG A 343 25.40 4.68 26.53
N THR A 344 25.99 5.65 25.84
CA THR A 344 25.94 5.74 24.38
C THR A 344 27.15 4.99 23.82
N TRP A 345 26.89 4.03 22.94
CA TRP A 345 27.95 3.40 22.16
C TRP A 345 28.32 4.29 20.99
N ARG A 346 29.60 4.54 20.79
CA ARG A 346 30.14 5.43 19.76
C ARG A 346 31.14 4.70 18.89
N HIS A 347 31.17 5.03 17.61
CA HIS A 347 32.13 4.48 16.65
C HIS A 347 32.47 5.55 15.62
N ILE A 348 33.74 5.68 15.25
CA ILE A 348 34.20 6.51 14.13
C ILE A 348 34.71 5.57 13.04
N VAL A 349 34.24 5.77 11.80
CA VAL A 349 34.70 4.99 10.64
C VAL A 349 35.10 5.95 9.53
N THR A 350 36.40 6.19 9.39
CA THR A 350 37.00 6.96 8.28
C THR A 350 37.03 6.13 7.00
N ILE A 351 37.38 6.75 5.87
CA ILE A 351 37.57 6.01 4.62
C ILE A 351 38.71 4.99 4.74
N HIS A 352 39.78 5.33 5.46
CA HIS A 352 40.91 4.44 5.71
C HIS A 352 40.52 3.27 6.61
N ASP A 353 39.68 3.49 7.62
CA ASP A 353 39.16 2.38 8.44
C ASP A 353 38.27 1.45 7.61
N ALA A 354 37.46 2.02 6.71
CA ALA A 354 36.59 1.25 5.84
C ALA A 354 37.39 0.37 4.86
N GLU A 355 38.44 0.92 4.24
CA GLU A 355 39.36 0.18 3.38
C GLU A 355 40.10 -0.91 4.16
N ALA A 356 40.66 -0.58 5.32
CA ALA A 356 41.35 -1.53 6.19
C ALA A 356 40.43 -2.69 6.66
N ALA A 357 39.14 -2.43 6.77
CA ALA A 357 38.10 -3.41 7.10
C ALA A 357 37.52 -4.14 5.86
N GLY A 358 38.14 -3.98 4.69
CA GLY A 358 37.86 -4.77 3.48
C GLY A 358 36.92 -4.11 2.46
N CYS A 359 36.58 -2.83 2.61
CA CYS A 359 35.79 -2.11 1.61
C CYS A 359 36.70 -1.55 0.50
N ASP A 360 36.75 -2.26 -0.63
CA ASP A 360 37.64 -2.01 -1.76
C ASP A 360 37.02 -1.16 -2.89
N LEU A 361 35.99 -0.36 -2.56
CA LEU A 361 35.19 0.38 -3.54
C LEU A 361 35.78 1.75 -3.92
N PHE A 362 36.85 2.20 -3.26
CA PHE A 362 37.37 3.56 -3.37
C PHE A 362 38.82 3.57 -3.86
N ASP A 363 39.19 4.58 -4.64
CA ASP A 363 40.58 4.96 -4.88
C ASP A 363 40.90 6.15 -3.98
N ILE A 364 41.56 5.89 -2.86
CA ILE A 364 41.84 6.93 -1.86
C ILE A 364 42.88 7.94 -2.36
N ASP A 365 43.85 7.49 -3.16
CA ASP A 365 44.88 8.37 -3.71
C ASP A 365 44.25 9.37 -4.71
N GLU A 366 43.33 8.90 -5.56
CA GLU A 366 42.56 9.78 -6.46
C GLU A 366 41.71 10.79 -5.66
N LEU A 367 41.03 10.36 -4.60
CA LEU A 367 40.24 11.25 -3.75
C LEU A 367 41.11 12.29 -3.02
N GLN A 368 42.36 11.95 -2.66
CA GLN A 368 43.27 12.92 -2.03
C GLN A 368 43.80 13.96 -3.03
N ASP A 369 43.86 13.63 -4.32
CA ASP A 369 44.20 14.59 -5.38
C ASP A 369 43.00 15.48 -5.77
N GLU A 370 41.80 14.91 -5.80
CA GLU A 370 40.57 15.62 -6.20
C GLU A 370 40.12 16.68 -5.17
N TYR A 371 40.20 16.35 -3.88
CA TYR A 371 39.65 17.18 -2.80
C TYR A 371 40.72 18.00 -2.08
N ALA A 372 40.37 19.22 -1.68
CA ALA A 372 41.22 20.00 -0.80
C ALA A 372 41.45 19.26 0.53
N PRO A 373 42.61 19.40 1.21
CA PRO A 373 42.93 18.60 2.40
C PRO A 373 41.91 18.71 3.53
N ASP A 374 41.33 19.89 3.75
CA ASP A 374 40.29 20.15 4.75
C ASP A 374 38.94 19.55 4.36
N GLU A 375 38.59 19.60 3.06
CA GLU A 375 37.41 18.91 2.54
C GLU A 375 37.55 17.40 2.67
N PHE A 376 38.72 16.84 2.33
CA PHE A 376 39.00 15.42 2.47
C PHE A 376 38.89 14.97 3.93
N ALA A 377 39.50 15.72 4.85
CA ALA A 377 39.44 15.46 6.29
C ALA A 377 38.00 15.47 6.82
N ASN A 378 37.15 16.40 6.38
CA ASN A 378 35.75 16.45 6.80
C ASN A 378 34.91 15.31 6.18
N LEU A 379 35.01 15.12 4.87
CA LEU A 379 34.16 14.19 4.14
C LEU A 379 34.53 12.73 4.39
N PHE A 380 35.82 12.44 4.51
CA PHE A 380 36.37 11.09 4.53
C PHE A 380 37.15 10.77 5.82
N GLY A 381 37.78 11.77 6.44
CA GLY A 381 38.52 11.65 7.70
C GLY A 381 37.68 11.76 8.98
N CYS A 382 36.36 12.01 8.86
CA CYS A 382 35.47 12.21 10.01
C CYS A 382 35.87 13.38 10.94
N GLU A 383 36.46 14.44 10.38
CA GLU A 383 36.82 15.64 11.15
C GLU A 383 35.73 16.71 11.13
N PHE A 384 35.45 17.33 12.28
CA PHE A 384 34.55 18.47 12.35
C PHE A 384 35.26 19.74 11.90
N VAL A 385 34.58 20.55 11.09
CA VAL A 385 35.08 21.86 10.69
C VAL A 385 34.95 22.85 11.86
N ASP A 386 35.99 23.64 12.09
CA ASP A 386 35.89 24.87 12.89
C ASP A 386 35.48 26.02 11.95
N ASP A 387 34.20 26.40 11.99
CA ASP A 387 33.64 27.45 11.14
C ASP A 387 33.83 28.87 11.72
N SER A 388 34.72 29.06 12.70
CA SER A 388 35.01 30.37 13.30
C SER A 388 35.53 31.41 12.30
N LEU A 389 36.15 30.96 11.20
CA LEU A 389 36.67 31.82 10.13
C LEU A 389 35.76 31.87 8.87
N SER A 390 34.62 31.17 8.88
CA SER A 390 33.71 31.12 7.73
C SER A 390 32.99 32.45 7.50
N ALA A 391 32.86 32.86 6.22
CA ALA A 391 32.15 34.09 5.84
C ALA A 391 30.66 34.04 6.21
N PHE A 392 30.06 32.86 6.17
CA PHE A 392 28.68 32.60 6.60
C PHE A 392 28.68 31.53 7.70
N LYS A 393 27.89 31.75 8.74
CA LYS A 393 27.72 30.77 9.82
C LYS A 393 26.91 29.59 9.32
N PHE A 394 27.36 28.37 9.61
CA PHE A 394 26.65 27.16 9.18
C PHE A 394 25.17 27.13 9.64
N ASN A 395 24.93 27.55 10.88
CA ASN A 395 23.58 27.61 11.45
C ASN A 395 22.65 28.60 10.73
N ASP A 396 23.18 29.58 10.00
CA ASP A 396 22.38 30.49 9.18
C ASP A 396 22.09 29.87 7.80
N LEU A 397 23.04 29.16 7.21
CA LEU A 397 22.85 28.43 5.94
C LEU A 397 21.81 27.31 6.07
N ILE A 398 21.86 26.52 7.14
CA ILE A 398 20.91 25.43 7.38
C ILE A 398 19.46 25.97 7.47
N LYS A 399 19.23 27.16 8.01
CA LYS A 399 17.88 27.77 8.09
C LYS A 399 17.28 28.07 6.71
N CYS A 400 18.11 28.18 5.67
CA CYS A 400 17.67 28.43 4.30
C CYS A 400 17.34 27.13 3.54
N GLN A 401 17.54 25.95 4.14
CA GLN A 401 17.18 24.68 3.51
C GLN A 401 15.66 24.47 3.46
N VAL A 402 15.18 23.79 2.43
CA VAL A 402 13.77 23.45 2.22
C VAL A 402 13.62 21.98 1.84
N ASP A 403 12.65 21.28 2.45
CA ASP A 403 12.27 19.93 2.03
C ASP A 403 11.29 20.04 0.86
N SER A 404 11.81 19.95 -0.37
CA SER A 404 11.02 20.15 -1.60
C SER A 404 9.85 19.17 -1.72
N LEU A 405 9.95 17.95 -1.18
CA LEU A 405 8.87 16.96 -1.23
C LEU A 405 7.73 17.24 -0.24
N VAL A 406 7.94 18.18 0.69
CA VAL A 406 6.97 18.56 1.73
C VAL A 406 6.41 19.96 1.46
N GLU A 407 7.30 20.92 1.22
CA GLU A 407 6.93 22.33 1.10
C GLU A 407 6.48 22.70 -0.33
N TRP A 408 7.07 22.09 -1.36
CA TRP A 408 6.70 22.39 -2.74
C TRP A 408 5.54 21.50 -3.19
N THR A 409 4.32 21.93 -2.84
CA THR A 409 3.04 21.25 -3.20
C THR A 409 2.77 21.15 -4.71
N ASP A 410 3.67 21.75 -5.48
CA ASP A 410 3.51 22.17 -6.85
C ASP A 410 4.61 21.54 -7.74
N PHE A 411 5.45 20.69 -7.12
CA PHE A 411 6.56 19.94 -7.67
C PHE A 411 6.32 18.43 -7.47
N ASN A 412 6.39 17.65 -8.55
CA ASN A 412 6.35 16.19 -8.48
C ASN A 412 7.55 15.58 -9.25
N PRO A 413 8.61 15.13 -8.57
CA PRO A 413 9.80 14.62 -9.24
C PRO A 413 9.59 13.29 -9.98
N GLU A 414 8.49 12.56 -9.70
CA GLU A 414 8.17 11.30 -10.39
C GLU A 414 7.38 11.54 -11.70
N ALA A 415 6.87 12.75 -11.91
CA ALA A 415 6.17 13.08 -13.14
C ALA A 415 7.16 13.32 -14.29
N ALA A 416 6.76 12.96 -15.52
CA ALA A 416 7.56 13.25 -16.71
C ALA A 416 7.86 14.75 -16.89
N ARG A 417 7.00 15.64 -16.35
CA ARG A 417 7.21 17.08 -16.23
C ARG A 417 7.01 17.48 -14.77
N PRO A 418 8.07 17.73 -13.99
CA PRO A 418 7.94 17.92 -12.54
C PRO A 418 7.06 19.10 -12.09
N TYR A 419 6.94 20.15 -12.91
CA TYR A 419 6.03 21.27 -12.70
C TYR A 419 4.82 21.26 -13.65
N GLY A 420 4.61 20.17 -14.39
CA GLY A 420 3.55 20.06 -15.39
C GLY A 420 3.72 21.05 -16.55
N GLU A 421 2.65 21.79 -16.84
CA GLU A 421 2.60 22.81 -17.91
C GLU A 421 2.88 24.24 -17.39
N ARG A 422 3.39 24.38 -16.16
CA ARG A 422 3.65 25.71 -15.61
C ARG A 422 4.82 26.38 -16.32
N ALA A 423 4.73 27.71 -16.44
CA ALA A 423 5.82 28.52 -16.93
C ALA A 423 7.02 28.40 -15.97
N VAL A 424 8.20 28.11 -16.52
CA VAL A 424 9.47 28.17 -15.80
C VAL A 424 10.05 29.56 -16.06
N TRP A 425 10.30 30.33 -15.00
CA TRP A 425 10.83 31.69 -15.06
C TRP A 425 12.33 31.74 -14.79
#